data_AF-A0A6H0IUK2-F1
#
_entry.id   AF-A0A6H0IUK2-F1
#
_cell.length_a   1.000
_cell.length_b   1.000
_cell.length_c   1.000
_cell.angle_alpha   90.00
_cell.angle_beta   90.00
_cell.angle_gamma   90.00
#
_symmetry.space_group_name_H-M   'P 1'
#
loop_
_entity.id
_entity.type
_entity.pdbx_description
1 polymer ?
#
loop_
_entity_poly.entity_id
_entity_poly.type
_entity_poly.pdbx_seq_one_letter_code
_entity_poly.pdbx_strand_id
1 'polypeptide(L)'
;MFEALKSRLTTPRRASRSRNDVLAECSDLARLDRLRRHARDRDTRQRADARYRALLVGGDASLRLEDRVAAVQVCTDDAVLAYVARSAREEIVRRAALDRLDSDRVLMEVALNDPIARLRRRAVAMMNDPELLQNVLHRGHPDDPRIARDAGRRLRELQV
;
A
#
# COMPACT_ATOMS: atom_id res chain seq x y z
N MET A 1 -40.54 53.68 -1.24
CA MET A 1 -39.48 53.70 -0.21
C MET A 1 -39.61 52.41 0.58
N PHE A 2 -38.53 51.62 0.69
CA PHE A 2 -38.45 50.23 1.22
C PHE A 2 -38.64 49.11 0.19
N GLU A 3 -37.63 48.87 -0.65
CA GLU A 3 -37.27 47.53 -1.14
C GLU A 3 -35.83 47.56 -1.73
N ALA A 4 -34.83 47.95 -0.92
CA ALA A 4 -33.44 48.03 -1.41
C ALA A 4 -32.35 47.91 -0.34
N LEU A 5 -32.58 47.23 0.79
CA LEU A 5 -31.54 47.13 1.82
C LEU A 5 -31.51 45.82 2.62
N LYS A 6 -31.54 44.67 1.93
CA LYS A 6 -31.25 43.36 2.56
C LYS A 6 -30.37 42.44 1.71
N SER A 7 -29.39 42.98 0.97
CA SER A 7 -28.42 42.17 0.21
C SER A 7 -26.95 42.42 0.56
N ARG A 8 -26.66 43.02 1.72
CA ARG A 8 -25.28 43.20 2.18
C ARG A 8 -25.07 42.44 3.49
N LEU A 9 -24.04 41.59 3.46
CA LEU A 9 -23.44 40.85 4.58
C LEU A 9 -23.93 39.42 4.82
N THR A 10 -23.89 38.59 3.79
CA THR A 10 -23.51 37.17 3.94
C THR A 10 -22.21 36.93 3.20
N THR A 11 -21.11 37.46 3.75
CA THR A 11 -19.79 36.85 3.50
C THR A 11 -19.89 35.38 3.90
N PRO A 12 -19.61 34.41 3.02
CA PRO A 12 -19.50 33.03 3.45
C PRO A 12 -18.35 32.99 4.47
N ARG A 13 -18.66 32.68 5.73
CA ARG A 13 -17.65 32.27 6.71
C ARG A 13 -16.86 31.16 6.02
N ARG A 14 -15.58 31.41 5.69
CA ARG A 14 -14.65 30.34 5.30
C ARG A 14 -14.78 29.29 6.40
N ALA A 15 -15.40 28.15 6.08
CA ALA A 15 -15.55 27.06 7.01
C ALA A 15 -14.14 26.77 7.52
N SER A 16 -13.91 26.94 8.82
CA SER A 16 -12.67 26.54 9.45
C SER A 16 -12.52 25.06 9.19
N ARG A 17 -11.66 24.67 8.23
CA ARG A 17 -11.37 23.27 7.91
C ARG A 17 -11.10 22.57 9.23
N SER A 18 -11.88 21.52 9.52
CA SER A 18 -11.61 20.74 10.71
C SER A 18 -10.18 20.21 10.60
N ARG A 19 -9.46 20.04 11.72
CA ARG A 19 -8.17 19.31 11.71
C ARG A 19 -8.30 17.97 10.97
N ASN A 20 -9.50 17.39 11.00
CA ASN A 20 -9.88 16.19 10.28
C ASN A 20 -9.74 16.33 8.77
N ASP A 21 -10.22 17.43 8.18
CA ASP A 21 -10.22 17.67 6.73
C ASP A 21 -8.78 17.92 6.23
N VAL A 22 -7.96 18.56 7.07
CA VAL A 22 -6.58 18.91 6.71
C VAL A 22 -5.69 17.66 6.56
N LEU A 23 -5.87 16.63 7.38
CA LEU A 23 -5.10 15.39 7.24
C LEU A 23 -5.58 14.54 6.06
N ALA A 24 -6.88 14.55 5.76
CA ALA A 24 -7.43 13.81 4.63
C ALA A 24 -6.89 14.34 3.28
N GLU A 25 -6.67 15.65 3.17
CA GLU A 25 -6.12 16.30 1.97
C GLU A 25 -4.57 16.30 1.93
N CYS A 26 -3.90 15.91 3.00
CA CYS A 26 -2.44 15.97 3.08
C CYS A 26 -1.79 15.00 2.08
N SER A 27 -0.91 15.50 1.21
CA SER A 27 -0.09 14.71 0.27
C SER A 27 1.39 14.63 0.67
N ASP A 28 1.79 15.33 1.75
CA ASP A 28 3.16 15.28 2.28
C ASP A 28 3.40 13.99 3.06
N LEU A 29 4.07 13.02 2.41
CA LEU A 29 4.41 11.74 3.01
C LEU A 29 5.33 11.87 4.23
N ALA A 30 6.28 12.81 4.24
CA ALA A 30 7.20 12.97 5.36
C ALA A 30 6.46 13.50 6.61
N ARG A 31 5.51 14.39 6.41
CA ARG A 31 4.62 14.86 7.48
C ARG A 31 3.73 13.72 8.00
N LEU A 32 3.10 12.96 7.11
CA LEU A 32 2.23 11.85 7.49
C LEU A 32 3.00 10.74 8.22
N ASP A 33 4.20 10.41 7.75
CA ASP A 33 5.09 9.41 8.37
C ASP A 33 5.52 9.83 9.79
N ARG A 34 5.84 11.11 9.98
CA ARG A 34 6.13 11.64 11.31
C ARG A 34 4.92 11.56 12.23
N LEU A 35 3.75 11.95 11.75
CA LEU A 35 2.51 11.96 12.54
C LEU A 35 2.08 10.55 12.93
N ARG A 36 2.07 9.60 11.99
CA ARG A 36 1.66 8.21 12.27
C ARG A 36 2.56 7.53 13.31
N ARG A 37 3.85 7.89 13.36
CA ARG A 37 4.82 7.32 14.32
C ARG A 37 4.83 8.04 15.67
N HIS A 38 4.66 9.36 15.69
CA HIS A 38 5.00 10.16 16.86
C HIS A 38 3.91 11.11 17.37
N ALA A 39 2.75 11.23 16.71
CA ALA A 39 1.67 12.03 17.26
C ALA A 39 1.25 11.50 18.64
N ARG A 40 0.94 12.40 19.58
CA ARG A 40 0.61 12.02 20.97
C ARG A 40 -0.73 11.29 21.04
N ASP A 41 -1.72 11.79 20.32
CA ASP A 41 -3.06 11.21 20.28
C ASP A 41 -3.16 10.06 19.26
N ARG A 42 -3.88 9.00 19.66
CA ARG A 42 -4.06 7.79 18.86
C ARG A 42 -4.82 8.07 17.56
N ASP A 43 -5.82 8.96 17.62
CA ASP A 43 -6.67 9.30 16.48
C ASP A 43 -5.85 9.93 15.34
N THR A 44 -5.00 10.92 15.63
CA THR A 44 -4.08 11.49 14.64
C THR A 44 -3.12 10.44 14.09
N ARG A 45 -2.56 9.55 14.93
CA ARG A 45 -1.69 8.47 14.43
C ARG A 45 -2.42 7.57 13.44
N GLN A 46 -3.62 7.13 13.78
CA GLN A 46 -4.43 6.24 12.94
C GLN A 46 -4.85 6.91 11.63
N ARG A 47 -5.26 8.18 11.67
CA ARG A 47 -5.63 8.94 10.47
C ARG A 47 -4.43 9.20 9.56
N ALA A 48 -3.29 9.56 10.15
CA ALA A 48 -2.06 9.76 9.40
C ALA A 48 -1.60 8.45 8.75
N ASP A 49 -1.68 7.31 9.45
CA ASP A 49 -1.37 5.99 8.89
C ASP A 49 -2.32 5.62 7.74
N ALA A 50 -3.63 5.80 7.93
CA ALA A 50 -4.63 5.54 6.90
C ALA A 50 -4.39 6.39 5.65
N ARG A 51 -4.12 7.70 5.81
CA ARG A 51 -3.82 8.59 4.69
C ARG A 51 -2.49 8.24 4.03
N TYR A 52 -1.46 7.95 4.81
CA TYR A 52 -0.15 7.54 4.31
C TYR A 52 -0.27 6.30 3.42
N ARG A 53 -0.95 5.26 3.91
CA ARG A 53 -1.21 4.04 3.15
C ARG A 53 -2.03 4.30 1.90
N ALA A 54 -3.08 5.13 1.98
CA ALA A 54 -3.92 5.50 0.84
C ALA A 54 -3.11 6.16 -0.28
N LEU A 55 -2.19 7.08 0.07
CA LEU A 55 -1.29 7.70 -0.91
C LEU A 55 -0.36 6.66 -1.56
N LEU A 56 0.19 5.73 -0.78
CA LEU A 56 1.10 4.73 -1.30
C LEU A 56 0.41 3.72 -2.23
N VAL A 57 -0.80 3.25 -1.91
CA VAL A 57 -1.52 2.29 -2.77
C VAL A 57 -2.19 2.94 -3.97
N GLY A 58 -2.33 4.26 -3.95
CA GLY A 58 -2.93 5.03 -5.04
C GLY A 58 -4.46 5.00 -5.00
N GLY A 59 -5.08 5.54 -6.05
CA GLY A 59 -6.52 5.77 -6.14
C GLY A 59 -6.91 7.26 -6.03
N ASP A 60 -6.03 8.07 -5.44
CA ASP A 60 -6.07 9.52 -5.45
C ASP A 60 -4.83 10.03 -6.21
N ALA A 61 -5.03 10.84 -7.26
CA ALA A 61 -3.98 11.36 -8.14
C ALA A 61 -3.12 12.46 -7.49
N SER A 62 -3.26 12.68 -6.19
CA SER A 62 -2.58 13.73 -5.42
C SER A 62 -1.08 13.52 -5.20
N LEU A 63 -0.55 12.32 -5.45
CA LEU A 63 0.87 12.02 -5.33
C LEU A 63 1.39 11.29 -6.57
N ARG A 64 2.55 11.71 -7.07
CA ARG A 64 3.16 11.14 -8.29
C ARG A 64 3.60 9.71 -8.05
N LEU A 65 3.64 8.94 -9.14
CA LEU A 65 4.02 7.53 -9.11
C LEU A 65 5.46 7.35 -8.59
N GLU A 66 6.36 8.23 -9.01
CA GLU A 66 7.78 8.22 -8.64
C GLU A 66 7.95 8.48 -7.15
N ASP A 67 7.21 9.44 -6.59
CA ASP A 67 7.24 9.77 -5.16
C ASP A 67 6.75 8.59 -4.30
N ARG A 68 5.73 7.87 -4.78
CA ARG A 68 5.22 6.65 -4.13
C ARG A 68 6.24 5.52 -4.15
N VAL A 69 6.87 5.28 -5.29
CA VAL A 69 7.93 4.25 -5.41
C VAL A 69 9.10 4.59 -4.50
N ALA A 70 9.56 5.84 -4.51
CA ALA A 70 10.66 6.30 -3.66
C ALA A 70 10.34 6.11 -2.16
N ALA A 71 9.11 6.44 -1.74
CA ALA A 71 8.68 6.26 -0.36
C ALA A 71 8.61 4.79 0.06
N VAL A 72 8.13 3.90 -0.83
CA VAL A 72 8.12 2.46 -0.59
C VAL A 72 9.55 1.93 -0.46
N GLN A 73 10.47 2.38 -1.32
CA GLN A 73 11.86 1.94 -1.34
C GLN A 73 12.64 2.26 -0.05
N VAL A 74 12.24 3.28 0.70
CA VAL A 74 12.85 3.64 1.99
C VAL A 74 11.99 3.25 3.20
N CYS A 75 10.85 2.60 2.97
CA CYS A 75 9.94 2.19 4.03
C CYS A 75 10.53 1.02 4.83
N THR A 76 10.47 1.14 6.15
CA THR A 76 10.95 0.14 7.14
C THR A 76 9.80 -0.44 7.98
N ASP A 77 8.56 -0.20 7.57
CA ASP A 77 7.37 -0.65 8.28
C ASP A 77 6.76 -1.83 7.51
N ASP A 78 6.97 -3.04 8.01
CA ASP A 78 6.56 -4.27 7.34
C ASP A 78 5.05 -4.35 7.14
N ALA A 79 4.25 -3.75 8.05
CA ALA A 79 2.80 -3.72 7.91
C ALA A 79 2.38 -2.80 6.76
N VAL A 80 3.09 -1.69 6.54
CA VAL A 80 2.90 -0.83 5.36
C VAL A 80 3.35 -1.56 4.10
N LEU A 81 4.55 -2.16 4.07
CA LEU A 81 5.06 -2.88 2.90
C LEU A 81 4.11 -4.01 2.49
N ALA A 82 3.63 -4.80 3.45
CA ALA A 82 2.65 -5.85 3.21
C ALA A 82 1.32 -5.32 2.66
N TYR A 83 0.86 -4.15 3.13
CA TYR A 83 -0.35 -3.52 2.61
C TYR A 83 -0.15 -3.04 1.16
N VAL A 84 0.99 -2.41 0.87
CA VAL A 84 1.32 -1.90 -0.46
C VAL A 84 1.48 -3.05 -1.47
N ALA A 85 2.18 -4.13 -1.09
CA ALA A 85 2.38 -5.30 -1.94
C ALA A 85 1.05 -5.97 -2.35
N ARG A 86 0.02 -5.92 -1.49
CA ARG A 86 -1.30 -6.51 -1.75
C ARG A 86 -2.24 -5.61 -2.53
N SER A 87 -2.16 -4.29 -2.29
CA SER A 87 -3.26 -3.40 -2.64
C SER A 87 -2.88 -2.25 -3.56
N ALA A 88 -1.59 -2.02 -3.83
CA ALA A 88 -1.21 -0.91 -4.71
C ALA A 88 -1.75 -1.11 -6.12
N ARG A 89 -2.31 -0.05 -6.70
CA ARG A 89 -2.96 -0.08 -8.02
C ARG A 89 -1.96 -0.42 -9.13
N GLU A 90 -0.79 0.21 -9.11
CA GLU A 90 0.24 0.08 -10.14
C GLU A 90 1.21 -1.07 -9.84
N GLU A 91 1.48 -1.90 -10.86
CA GLU A 91 2.42 -3.03 -10.78
C GLU A 91 3.79 -2.60 -10.23
N ILE A 92 4.32 -1.46 -10.66
CA ILE A 92 5.64 -0.97 -10.24
C ILE A 92 5.72 -0.69 -8.73
N VAL A 93 4.61 -0.24 -8.13
CA VAL A 93 4.53 0.05 -6.69
C VAL A 93 4.42 -1.24 -5.90
N ARG A 94 3.60 -2.20 -6.36
CA ARG A 94 3.54 -3.55 -5.75
C ARG A 94 4.90 -4.23 -5.82
N ARG A 95 5.58 -4.17 -6.98
CA ARG A 95 6.94 -4.70 -7.16
C ARG A 95 7.93 -4.08 -6.18
N ALA A 96 7.95 -2.75 -6.05
CA ALA A 96 8.84 -2.07 -5.12
C ALA A 96 8.62 -2.50 -3.65
N ALA A 97 7.37 -2.78 -3.27
CA ALA A 97 7.06 -3.30 -1.95
C ALA A 97 7.49 -4.76 -1.78
N LEU A 98 7.27 -5.62 -2.79
CA LEU A 98 7.73 -7.01 -2.79
C LEU A 98 9.24 -7.09 -2.61
N ASP A 99 10.00 -6.25 -3.32
CA ASP A 99 11.47 -6.22 -3.28
C ASP A 99 12.04 -5.92 -1.87
N ARG A 100 11.21 -5.42 -0.96
CA ARG A 100 11.57 -5.10 0.44
C ARG A 100 10.90 -5.98 1.47
N LEU A 101 10.05 -6.91 1.06
CA LEU A 101 9.19 -7.68 1.96
C LEU A 101 9.93 -8.93 2.46
N ASP A 102 9.90 -9.15 3.77
CA ASP A 102 10.50 -10.31 4.43
C ASP A 102 9.44 -11.23 5.06
N SER A 103 8.28 -11.35 4.41
CA SER A 103 7.16 -12.13 4.93
C SER A 103 6.69 -13.15 3.91
N ASP A 104 7.09 -14.42 4.10
CA ASP A 104 6.68 -15.51 3.23
C ASP A 104 5.17 -15.74 3.20
N ARG A 105 4.46 -15.38 4.28
CA ARG A 105 2.99 -15.40 4.28
C ARG A 105 2.41 -14.42 3.28
N VAL A 106 2.93 -13.19 3.23
CA VAL A 106 2.46 -12.19 2.27
C VAL A 106 2.96 -12.51 0.86
N LEU A 107 4.18 -13.04 0.71
CA LEU A 107 4.68 -13.52 -0.58
C LEU A 107 3.80 -14.65 -1.13
N MET A 108 3.37 -15.59 -0.30
CA MET A 108 2.40 -16.63 -0.68
C MET A 108 1.07 -16.03 -1.13
N GLU A 109 0.53 -15.05 -0.40
CA GLU A 109 -0.70 -14.36 -0.79
C GLU A 109 -0.57 -13.70 -2.17
N VAL A 110 0.56 -13.05 -2.45
CA VAL A 110 0.83 -12.45 -3.77
C VAL A 110 1.03 -13.51 -4.84
N ALA A 111 1.77 -14.59 -4.55
CA ALA A 111 1.99 -15.71 -5.47
C ALA A 111 0.68 -16.34 -5.94
N LEU A 112 -0.31 -16.42 -5.05
CA LEU A 112 -1.59 -17.06 -5.32
C LEU A 112 -2.64 -16.12 -5.93
N ASN A 113 -2.53 -14.80 -5.75
CA ASN A 113 -3.64 -13.89 -6.04
C ASN A 113 -3.28 -12.62 -6.84
N ASP A 114 -2.00 -12.27 -7.02
CA ASP A 114 -1.70 -11.04 -7.79
C ASP A 114 -2.20 -11.20 -9.23
N PRO A 115 -2.91 -10.21 -9.79
CA PRO A 115 -3.41 -10.29 -11.16
C PRO A 115 -2.30 -10.41 -12.22
N ILE A 116 -1.07 -9.97 -11.90
CA ILE A 116 0.05 -9.95 -12.82
C ILE A 116 0.95 -11.18 -12.60
N ALA A 117 1.04 -12.03 -13.63
CA ALA A 117 1.87 -13.24 -13.61
C ALA A 117 3.33 -12.99 -13.21
N ARG A 118 3.91 -11.86 -13.64
CA ARG A 118 5.30 -11.50 -13.28
C ARG A 118 5.48 -11.30 -11.77
N LEU A 119 4.50 -10.69 -11.10
CA LEU A 119 4.55 -10.48 -9.65
C LEU A 119 4.32 -11.79 -8.90
N ARG A 120 3.39 -12.63 -9.36
CA ARG A 120 3.19 -13.97 -8.77
C ARG A 120 4.49 -14.80 -8.78
N ARG A 121 5.14 -14.89 -9.94
CA ARG A 121 6.42 -15.63 -10.08
C ARG A 121 7.54 -15.03 -9.24
N ARG A 122 7.61 -13.70 -9.16
CA ARG A 122 8.61 -13.02 -8.32
C ARG A 122 8.39 -13.34 -6.84
N ALA A 123 7.14 -13.34 -6.38
CA ALA A 123 6.83 -13.68 -5.00
C ALA A 123 7.29 -15.11 -4.66
N VAL A 124 7.00 -16.10 -5.52
CA VAL A 124 7.49 -17.49 -5.35
C VAL A 124 9.01 -17.55 -5.26
N ALA A 125 9.72 -16.82 -6.12
CA ALA A 125 11.18 -16.83 -6.14
C ALA A 125 11.82 -16.24 -4.87
N MET A 126 11.07 -15.39 -4.15
CA MET A 126 11.54 -14.74 -2.91
C MET A 126 11.22 -15.56 -1.66
N MET A 127 10.33 -16.55 -1.74
CA MET A 127 9.92 -17.36 -0.59
C MET A 127 11.06 -18.27 -0.09
N ASN A 128 11.15 -18.43 1.23
CA ASN A 128 12.17 -19.26 1.90
C ASN A 128 11.59 -20.33 2.84
N ASP A 129 10.29 -20.26 3.15
CA ASP A 129 9.55 -21.20 3.98
C ASP A 129 9.07 -22.39 3.13
N PRO A 130 9.61 -23.60 3.37
CA PRO A 130 9.23 -24.78 2.61
C PRO A 130 7.76 -25.20 2.80
N GLU A 131 7.15 -24.95 3.96
CA GLU A 131 5.74 -25.30 4.20
C GLU A 131 4.82 -24.40 3.39
N LEU A 132 5.12 -23.10 3.34
CA LEU A 132 4.35 -22.15 2.54
C LEU A 132 4.55 -22.37 1.03
N LEU A 133 5.77 -22.73 0.60
CA LEU A 133 6.01 -23.12 -0.79
C LEU A 133 5.27 -24.41 -1.18
N GLN A 134 5.17 -25.40 -0.29
CA GLN A 134 4.33 -26.58 -0.50
C GLN A 134 2.87 -26.18 -0.66
N ASN A 135 2.38 -25.21 0.11
CA ASN A 135 1.02 -24.69 -0.04
C ASN A 135 0.80 -24.08 -1.44
N VAL A 136 1.74 -23.27 -1.93
CA VAL A 136 1.70 -22.72 -3.29
C VAL A 136 1.73 -23.83 -4.36
N LEU A 137 2.56 -24.85 -4.18
CA LEU A 137 2.66 -26.00 -5.09
C LEU A 137 1.32 -26.74 -5.23
N HIS A 138 0.63 -26.99 -4.12
CA HIS A 138 -0.64 -27.72 -4.12
C HIS A 138 -1.82 -26.89 -4.63
N ARG A 139 -1.89 -25.61 -4.26
CA ARG A 139 -2.98 -24.73 -4.69
C ARG A 139 -2.82 -24.25 -6.12
N GLY A 140 -1.58 -23.95 -6.52
CA GLY A 140 -1.26 -23.33 -7.80
C GLY A 140 -2.04 -22.03 -8.04
N HIS A 141 -2.12 -21.64 -9.30
CA HIS A 141 -3.05 -20.61 -9.76
C HIS A 141 -3.81 -21.19 -10.96
N PRO A 142 -5.16 -21.16 -10.98
CA PRO A 142 -5.95 -21.82 -12.03
C PRO A 142 -5.54 -21.41 -13.46
N ASP A 143 -5.34 -20.10 -13.67
CA ASP A 143 -4.95 -19.54 -14.97
C ASP A 143 -3.41 -19.47 -15.18
N ASP A 144 -2.62 -19.93 -14.21
CA ASP A 144 -1.15 -19.87 -14.28
C ASP A 144 -0.49 -21.09 -13.63
N PRO A 145 -0.47 -22.23 -14.35
CA PRO A 145 0.14 -23.46 -13.86
C PRO A 145 1.67 -23.38 -13.75
N ARG A 146 2.29 -22.25 -14.13
CA ARG A 146 3.73 -22.02 -13.88
C ARG A 146 4.01 -21.76 -12.41
N ILE A 147 3.05 -21.22 -11.66
CA ILE A 147 3.22 -20.91 -10.23
C ILE A 147 3.51 -22.16 -9.41
N ALA A 148 2.76 -23.25 -9.62
CA ALA A 148 3.03 -24.52 -8.96
C ALA A 148 4.43 -25.07 -9.34
N ARG A 149 4.81 -24.99 -10.62
CA ARG A 149 6.13 -25.44 -11.10
C ARG A 149 7.28 -24.62 -10.51
N ASP A 150 7.13 -23.30 -10.44
CA ASP A 150 8.11 -22.40 -9.86
C ASP A 150 8.25 -22.67 -8.34
N ALA A 151 7.14 -22.95 -7.63
CA ALA A 151 7.17 -23.31 -6.21
C ALA A 151 7.89 -24.64 -5.97
N GLY A 152 7.61 -25.66 -6.80
CA GLY A 152 8.33 -26.93 -6.75
C GLY A 152 9.82 -26.80 -7.07
N ARG A 153 10.21 -25.88 -7.96
CA ARG A 153 11.62 -25.56 -8.22
C ARG A 153 12.25 -24.92 -6.99
N ARG A 154 11.62 -23.89 -6.42
CA ARG A 154 12.15 -23.18 -5.25
C ARG A 154 12.32 -24.11 -4.05
N LEU A 155 11.37 -25.03 -3.81
CA LEU A 155 11.51 -26.06 -2.77
C LEU A 155 12.78 -26.89 -2.92
N ARG A 156 13.07 -27.36 -4.14
CA ARG A 156 14.29 -28.14 -4.39
C ARG A 156 15.55 -27.30 -4.17
N GLU A 157 15.53 -26.02 -4.52
CA GLU A 157 16.67 -25.11 -4.29
C GLU A 157 16.97 -24.90 -2.79
N LEU A 158 15.97 -25.01 -1.91
CA LEU A 158 16.15 -24.85 -0.46
C LEU A 158 16.59 -26.14 0.26
N GLN A 159 16.56 -27.28 -0.44
CA GLN A 159 16.88 -28.61 0.10
C GLN A 159 18.27 -29.11 -0.28
N VAL A 160 19.03 -28.31 -1.04
CA VAL A 160 20.41 -28.57 -1.49
C VAL A 160 21.36 -27.69 -0.71
#